data_AF-A0A949PMA4-F1
#
_entry.id   AF-A0A949PMA4-F1
#
_cell.length_a   1.000
_cell.length_b   1.000
_cell.length_c   1.000
_cell.angle_alpha   90.00
_cell.angle_beta   90.00
_cell.angle_gamma   90.00
#
_symmetry.space_group_name_H-M   'P 1'
#
loop_
_entity.id
_entity.type
_entity.pdbx_description
1 polymer ?
#
loop_
_entity_poly.entity_id
_entity_poly.type
_entity_poly.pdbx_seq_one_letter_code
_entity_poly.pdbx_strand_id
1 'polypeptide(L)' 'MKHKYERVLEPTDTWAIFEIETGEPASIGDRLLIGLDESEADKLLATLNAEPKGRNKRSAA' A
#
# COMPACT_ATOMS: atom_id res chain seq x y z
N MET A 1 10.51 -6.07 -9.99
CA MET A 1 10.17 -4.93 -9.13
C MET A 1 10.18 -5.42 -7.70
N LYS A 2 10.86 -4.73 -6.77
CA LYS A 2 10.81 -5.07 -5.35
C LYS A 2 9.53 -4.45 -4.79
N HIS A 3 8.60 -5.28 -4.30
CA HIS A 3 7.42 -4.75 -3.61
C HIS A 3 7.87 -4.01 -2.36
N LYS A 4 7.32 -2.82 -2.13
CA LYS A 4 7.59 -2.02 -0.93
C LYS A 4 6.62 -2.40 0.20
N TYR A 5 5.42 -2.81 -0.17
CA TYR A 5 4.36 -3.16 0.74
C TYR A 5 3.91 -4.60 0.54
N GLU A 6 3.41 -5.22 1.59
CA GLU A 6 2.78 -6.54 1.59
C GLU A 6 1.46 -6.52 2.36
N ARG A 7 0.56 -7.46 2.05
CA ARG A 7 -0.66 -7.70 2.85
C ARG A 7 -0.47 -8.90 3.77
N VAL A 8 -1.03 -8.79 4.97
CA VAL A 8 -0.98 -9.83 6.01
C VAL A 8 -2.41 -10.09 6.48
N LEU A 9 -2.77 -11.38 6.61
CA LEU A 9 -4.05 -11.79 7.18
C LEU A 9 -3.99 -11.65 8.70
N GLU A 10 -4.92 -10.88 9.26
CA GLU A 10 -5.07 -10.66 10.69
C GLU A 10 -5.88 -11.80 11.33
N PRO A 11 -5.75 -12.03 12.66
CA PRO A 11 -6.53 -13.04 13.37
C PRO A 11 -8.05 -12.84 13.31
N THR A 12 -8.51 -11.67 12.90
CA THR A 12 -9.93 -11.26 12.78
C THR A 12 -10.52 -11.55 11.40
N ASP A 13 -9.86 -12.36 10.57
CA ASP A 13 -10.23 -12.63 9.17
C ASP A 13 -10.31 -11.36 8.31
N THR A 14 -9.56 -10.33 8.71
CA THR A 14 -9.35 -9.08 7.99
C THR A 14 -7.91 -8.99 7.50
N TRP A 15 -7.61 -7.99 6.68
CA TRP A 15 -6.31 -7.78 6.10
C TRP A 15 -5.69 -6.45 6.53
N ALA A 16 -4.38 -6.47 6.72
CA ALA A 16 -3.57 -5.29 6.96
C ALA A 16 -2.45 -5.19 5.92
N ILE A 17 -2.02 -3.97 5.62
CA ILE A 17 -0.89 -3.71 4.71
C ILE A 17 0.28 -3.14 5.51
N PHE A 18 1.47 -3.69 5.30
CA PHE A 18 2.71 -3.29 5.98
C PHE A 18 3.78 -2.88 4.98
N GLU A 19 4.62 -1.91 5.38
CA GLU A 19 5.87 -1.63 4.67
C GLU A 19 6.91 -2.69 5.04
N ILE A 20 7.46 -3.38 4.04
CA ILE A 20 8.31 -4.56 4.23
C ILE A 20 9.62 -4.20 4.96
N GLU A 21 10.20 -3.03 4.66
CA GLU A 21 11.51 -2.66 5.21
C GLU A 21 11.43 -2.21 6.68
N THR A 22 10.34 -1.57 7.07
CA THR A 22 10.17 -1.06 8.44
C THR A 22 9.34 -1.99 9.32
N GLY A 23 8.51 -2.85 8.71
CA GLY A 23 7.51 -3.64 9.42
C GLY A 23 6.36 -2.80 9.99
N GLU A 24 6.22 -1.55 9.59
CA GLU A 24 5.18 -0.64 10.09
C GLU A 24 3.89 -0.74 9.26
N PRO A 25 2.70 -0.55 9.88
CA PRO A 25 1.46 -0.49 9.15
C PRO A 25 1.45 0.65 8.13
N ALA A 26 1.03 0.37 6.91
CA ALA A 26 0.85 1.38 5.89
C ALA A 26 -0.28 2.34 6.28
N SER A 27 -0.14 3.60 5.86
CA SER A 27 -1.14 4.65 6.09
C SER A 27 -1.41 5.43 4.81
N ILE A 28 -2.64 5.91 4.67
CA ILE A 28 -3.04 6.89 3.66
C ILE A 28 -3.65 8.08 4.41
N GLY A 29 -2.95 9.21 4.41
CA GLY A 29 -3.27 10.32 5.32
C GLY A 29 -3.18 9.84 6.77
N ASP A 30 -4.23 10.05 7.55
CA ASP A 30 -4.30 9.65 8.96
C ASP A 30 -4.95 8.26 9.17
N ARG A 31 -5.34 7.55 8.10
CA ARG A 31 -5.96 6.21 8.18
C ARG A 31 -4.90 5.12 8.04
N LEU A 32 -4.79 4.26 9.04
CA LEU A 32 -4.04 3.00 8.96
C LEU A 32 -4.79 2.00 8.07
N LEU A 33 -4.02 1.24 7.28
CA LEU A 33 -4.53 0.23 6.36
C LEU A 33 -4.59 -1.13 7.05
N ILE A 34 -5.47 -1.24 8.04
CA ILE A 34 -5.74 -2.43 8.86
C ILE A 34 -7.24 -2.72 8.89
N GLY A 35 -7.67 -3.94 9.23
CA GLY A 35 -9.10 -4.28 9.30
C GLY A 35 -9.80 -4.24 7.95
N LEU A 36 -9.06 -4.42 6.85
CA LEU A 36 -9.57 -4.35 5.49
C LEU A 36 -10.23 -5.67 5.09
N ASP A 37 -11.21 -5.60 4.18
CA ASP A 37 -11.60 -6.81 3.44
C ASP A 37 -10.54 -7.18 2.40
N GLU A 38 -10.59 -8.42 1.91
CA GLU A 38 -9.61 -8.94 0.94
C GLU A 38 -9.54 -8.10 -0.35
N SER A 39 -10.69 -7.67 -0.87
CA SER A 39 -10.78 -6.89 -2.10
C SER A 39 -10.24 -5.47 -1.94
N GLU A 40 -10.51 -4.84 -0.80
CA GLU A 40 -9.95 -3.54 -0.43
C GLU A 40 -8.43 -3.63 -0.28
N ALA A 41 -7.93 -4.65 0.44
CA ALA A 41 -6.49 -4.88 0.61
C ALA A 41 -5.77 -5.09 -0.72
N ASP A 42 -6.33 -5.87 -1.65
CA ASP A 42 -5.73 -6.09 -2.98
C ASP A 42 -5.63 -4.80 -3.79
N LYS A 43 -6.70 -4.00 -3.81
CA LYS A 43 -6.72 -2.72 -4.55
C LYS A 43 -5.70 -1.73 -3.98
N LEU A 44 -5.65 -1.61 -2.65
CA LEU A 44 -4.73 -0.72 -1.97
C LEU A 44 -3.28 -1.18 -2.13
N LEU A 45 -3.01 -2.47 -1.99
CA LEU A 45 -1.68 -3.05 -2.18
C LEU A 45 -1.17 -2.83 -3.61
N ALA A 46 -2.03 -3.06 -4.61
CA ALA A 46 -1.70 -2.78 -6.01
C ALA A 46 -1.41 -1.29 -6.25
N THR A 47 -2.15 -0.40 -5.59
CA THR A 47 -1.93 1.06 -5.69
C THR A 47 -0.60 1.48 -5.04
N LEU A 48 -0.28 0.93 -3.87
CA LEU A 48 0.94 1.24 -3.12
C LEU A 48 2.20 0.70 -3.79
N ASN A 49 2.11 -0.48 -4.41
CA ASN A 49 3.21 -1.11 -5.12
C ASN A 49 3.27 -0.75 -6.61
N ALA A 50 2.31 0.03 -7.13
CA ALA A 50 2.41 0.55 -8.48
C ALA A 50 3.63 1.46 -8.58
N GLU A 51 4.41 1.30 -9.65
CA GLU A 51 5.47 2.26 -9.94
C GLU A 51 4.85 3.66 -10.03
N PRO A 52 5.50 4.71 -9.50
CA PRO A 52 5.04 6.07 -9.70
C PRO A 52 5.01 6.31 -11.20
N LYS A 53 3.81 6.25 -11.80
CA LYS A 53 3.58 6.63 -13.20
C LYS A 53 4.21 7.99 -13.35
N GLY A 54 5.27 8.05 -14.16
CA GLY A 54 6.20 9.17 -14.22
C GLY A 54 5.49 10.51 -14.09
N ARG A 55 6.00 11.35 -13.20
CA ARG A 55 5.68 12.77 -13.15
C ARG A 55 6.15 13.43 -14.45
N ASN A 56 5.45 13.18 -15.56
CA ASN A 56 5.55 13.95 -16.79
C ASN A 56 4.84 15.29 -16.59
N LYS A 57 5.49 16.20 -15.86
CA LYS A 57 5.28 17.66 -15.90
C LYS A 57 6.60 18.28 -15.40
N ARG A 58 7.41 19.04 -16.13
CA ARG A 58 7.34 19.71 -17.44
C ARG A 58 8.79 20.05 -17.82
N SER A 59 9.16 19.88 -19.09
CA SER A 59 10.11 20.82 -19.70
C SER A 59 9.41 22.19 -19.75
N ALA A 60 9.95 23.15 -19.00
CA ALA A 60 9.78 24.62 -19.07
C ALA A 60 10.32 25.15 -17.73
N ALA A 61 11.33 26.01 -17.67
CA ALA A 61 11.89 26.95 -18.63
C ALA A 61 13.40 27.09 -18.40
#